data_AF-A0A0N4W9F0-F1
#
_entry.id   AF-A0A0N4W9F0-F1
#
_cell.length_a   1.000
_cell.length_b   1.000
_cell.length_c   1.000
_cell.angle_alpha   90.00
_cell.angle_beta   90.00
_cell.angle_gamma   90.00
#
_symmetry.space_group_name_H-M   'P 1'
#
loop_
_entity.id
_entity.type
_entity.pdbx_description
1 polymer ?
#
loop_
_entity_poly.entity_id
_entity_poly.type
_entity_poly.pdbx_seq_one_letter_code
_entity_poly.pdbx_strand_id
1 'polypeptide(L)'
;MVRRSREPKKCASPVPDDPFSPTASGFKRAKDGNPVPLSFERRFSNCPASPSMLPGVEALPKEVSQALRDSLVPGEYYAKSLTQYLGPFYNMPTKEQLPSGDTYFILQSMGRHRETGKRIFRNLGQLTV
;
A
#
# COMPACT_ATOMS: atom_id res chain seq x y z
N MET A 1 -18.64 -12.44 -63.01
CA MET A 1 -17.62 -12.25 -61.96
C MET A 1 -18.35 -11.91 -60.65
N VAL A 2 -18.57 -12.88 -59.76
CA VAL A 2 -19.39 -12.72 -58.55
C VAL A 2 -18.48 -12.78 -57.32
N ARG A 3 -18.39 -11.68 -56.57
CA ARG A 3 -17.61 -11.60 -55.32
C ARG A 3 -18.40 -12.28 -54.20
N ARG A 4 -17.91 -13.43 -53.71
CA ARG A 4 -18.47 -14.09 -52.51
C ARG A 4 -17.97 -13.35 -51.26
N SER A 5 -18.88 -12.68 -50.56
CA SER A 5 -18.69 -12.23 -49.18
C SER A 5 -18.59 -13.45 -48.27
N ARG A 6 -17.51 -13.57 -47.50
CA ARG A 6 -17.40 -14.55 -46.40
C ARG A 6 -17.93 -13.89 -45.14
N GLU A 7 -19.15 -14.23 -44.75
CA GLU A 7 -19.61 -13.95 -43.38
C GLU A 7 -18.93 -14.92 -42.41
N PRO A 8 -18.29 -14.46 -41.33
CA PRO A 8 -17.85 -15.34 -40.27
C PRO A 8 -19.08 -15.87 -39.50
N LYS A 9 -19.37 -17.16 -39.66
CA LYS A 9 -20.37 -17.87 -38.86
C LYS A 9 -19.99 -17.73 -37.38
N LYS A 10 -20.81 -17.01 -36.60
CA LYS A 10 -20.72 -17.03 -35.15
C LYS A 10 -21.06 -18.46 -34.69
N CYS A 11 -20.08 -19.15 -34.11
CA CYS A 11 -20.33 -20.37 -33.37
C CYS A 11 -21.18 -19.99 -32.15
N ALA A 12 -22.49 -20.29 -32.20
CA ALA A 12 -23.34 -20.21 -31.02
C ALA A 12 -22.94 -21.37 -30.09
N SER A 13 -22.14 -21.05 -29.07
CA SER A 13 -21.86 -21.97 -27.97
C SER A 13 -23.15 -22.18 -27.16
N PRO A 14 -23.46 -23.40 -26.69
CA PRO A 14 -24.66 -23.67 -25.89
C PRO A 14 -24.49 -23.27 -24.41
N VAL A 15 -23.51 -22.41 -24.11
CA VAL A 15 -23.22 -22.00 -22.73
C VAL A 15 -24.17 -20.87 -22.37
N PRO A 16 -24.97 -20.98 -21.29
CA PRO A 16 -25.86 -19.90 -20.87
C PRO A 16 -25.04 -18.65 -20.56
N ASP A 17 -25.53 -17.49 -21.00
CA ASP A 17 -24.91 -16.20 -20.74
C ASP A 17 -24.71 -16.00 -19.24
N ASP A 18 -23.46 -15.80 -18.81
CA ASP A 18 -23.10 -15.59 -17.41
C ASP A 18 -23.71 -14.26 -16.93
N PRO A 19 -24.60 -14.26 -15.92
CA PRO A 19 -25.23 -13.04 -15.40
C PRO A 19 -24.24 -12.09 -14.71
N PHE A 20 -23.01 -12.52 -14.45
CA PHE A 20 -21.92 -11.69 -13.94
C PHE A 20 -20.98 -11.19 -15.03
N SER A 21 -21.25 -11.51 -16.30
CA SER A 21 -20.52 -10.89 -17.40
C SER A 21 -20.76 -9.37 -17.36
N PRO A 22 -19.70 -8.54 -17.29
CA PRO A 22 -19.88 -7.11 -17.19
C PRO A 22 -20.58 -6.63 -18.46
N THR A 23 -21.84 -6.22 -18.30
CA THR A 23 -22.61 -5.50 -19.32
C THR A 23 -21.72 -4.38 -19.82
N ALA A 24 -21.53 -4.29 -21.15
CA ALA A 24 -20.56 -3.42 -21.79
C ALA A 24 -20.64 -1.97 -21.26
N SER A 25 -19.92 -1.70 -20.18
CA SER A 25 -19.73 -0.39 -19.62
C SER A 25 -18.81 0.35 -20.58
N GLY A 26 -19.13 1.63 -20.83
CA GLY A 26 -18.60 2.47 -21.90
C GLY A 26 -17.09 2.76 -21.90
N PHE A 27 -16.27 1.86 -21.37
CA PHE A 27 -14.83 1.89 -21.45
C PHE A 27 -14.36 1.57 -22.87
N LYS A 28 -13.59 2.50 -23.44
CA LYS A 28 -12.86 2.22 -24.69
C LYS A 28 -11.82 1.16 -24.38
N ARG A 29 -11.92 0.01 -25.06
CA ARG A 29 -10.93 -1.08 -24.98
C ARG A 29 -9.96 -0.99 -26.15
N ALA A 30 -8.70 -1.32 -25.89
CA ALA A 30 -7.70 -1.45 -26.93
C ALA A 30 -7.96 -2.72 -27.77
N LYS A 31 -7.23 -2.88 -28.88
CA LYS A 31 -7.46 -3.97 -29.84
C LYS A 31 -7.19 -5.37 -29.27
N ASP A 32 -6.44 -5.43 -28.19
CA ASP A 32 -6.13 -6.60 -27.37
C ASP A 32 -7.17 -6.87 -26.27
N GLY A 33 -8.24 -6.06 -26.16
CA GLY A 33 -9.33 -6.24 -25.20
C GLY A 33 -9.07 -5.64 -23.82
N ASN A 34 -7.88 -5.10 -23.58
CA ASN A 34 -7.53 -4.43 -22.32
C ASN A 34 -8.23 -3.06 -22.23
N PRO A 35 -8.67 -2.65 -21.02
CA PRO A 35 -9.25 -1.32 -20.82
C PRO A 35 -8.20 -0.25 -21.11
N VAL A 36 -8.55 0.75 -21.93
CA VAL A 36 -7.64 1.89 -22.19
C VAL A 36 -7.69 2.80 -20.96
N PRO A 37 -6.55 3.06 -20.30
CA PRO A 37 -6.52 3.99 -19.18
C PRO A 37 -6.98 5.38 -19.62
N LEU A 38 -7.79 6.00 -18.77
CA LEU A 38 -8.33 7.33 -19.01
C LEU A 38 -7.17 8.33 -19.12
N SER A 39 -7.38 9.42 -19.85
CA SER A 39 -6.35 10.46 -20.06
C SER A 39 -5.81 11.03 -18.74
N PHE A 40 -6.60 11.00 -17.68
CA PHE A 40 -6.19 11.37 -16.32
C PHE A 40 -5.15 10.39 -15.74
N GLU A 41 -5.37 9.07 -15.83
CA GLU A 41 -4.44 8.04 -15.34
C GLU A 41 -3.09 8.09 -16.07
N ARG A 42 -3.10 8.45 -17.36
CA ARG A 42 -1.87 8.67 -18.15
C ARG A 42 -1.02 9.83 -17.68
N ARG A 43 -1.55 10.81 -16.93
CA ARG A 43 -0.74 11.94 -16.43
C ARG A 43 0.07 11.59 -15.18
N PHE A 44 -0.25 10.48 -14.52
CA PHE A 44 0.44 10.03 -13.30
C PHE A 44 1.49 8.94 -13.56
N SER A 45 1.67 8.50 -14.81
CA SER A 45 2.51 7.34 -15.11
C SER A 45 4.02 7.60 -15.04
N ASN A 46 4.46 8.87 -14.99
CA ASN A 46 5.88 9.22 -15.20
C ASN A 46 6.55 9.98 -14.06
N CYS A 47 5.85 10.24 -12.96
CA CYS A 47 6.45 10.82 -11.75
C CYS A 47 6.02 9.98 -10.54
N PRO A 48 6.92 9.65 -9.60
CA PRO A 48 6.49 9.14 -8.32
C PRO A 48 5.56 10.20 -7.71
N ALA A 49 4.26 9.92 -7.71
CA ALA A 49 3.28 10.81 -7.12
C ALA A 49 3.66 10.97 -5.64
N SER A 50 3.84 12.21 -5.18
CA SER A 50 4.00 12.43 -3.74
C SER A 50 2.78 11.82 -3.04
N PRO A 51 2.92 11.28 -1.82
CA PRO A 51 1.80 10.62 -1.13
C PRO A 51 0.54 11.49 -1.05
N SER A 52 0.70 12.81 -0.97
CA SER A 52 -0.37 13.82 -0.98
C SER A 52 -1.12 13.99 -2.31
N MET A 53 -0.61 13.41 -3.41
CA MET A 53 -1.23 13.40 -4.74
C MET A 53 -2.02 12.11 -4.98
N LEU A 54 -1.99 11.17 -4.03
CA LEU A 54 -2.76 9.93 -4.12
C LEU A 54 -4.23 10.21 -3.76
N PRO A 55 -5.18 9.69 -4.54
CA PRO A 55 -6.61 9.86 -4.24
C PRO A 55 -6.95 9.28 -2.87
N GLY A 56 -7.65 10.07 -2.05
CA GLY A 56 -8.04 9.69 -0.68
C GLY A 56 -6.96 9.89 0.39
N VAL A 57 -5.78 10.42 0.02
CA VAL A 57 -4.72 10.77 0.98
C VAL A 57 -4.72 12.28 1.20
N GLU A 58 -5.20 12.70 2.37
CA GLU A 58 -5.14 14.10 2.78
C GLU A 58 -3.85 14.39 3.54
N ALA A 59 -3.20 15.50 3.20
CA ALA A 59 -2.03 15.97 3.94
C ALA A 59 -2.48 16.48 5.31
N LEU A 60 -1.77 16.08 6.36
CA LEU A 60 -2.01 16.59 7.71
C LEU A 60 -1.75 18.11 7.75
N PRO A 61 -2.62 18.91 8.40
CA PRO A 61 -2.38 20.33 8.62
C PRO A 61 -1.03 20.56 9.32
N LYS A 62 -0.35 21.66 8.99
CA LYS A 62 0.98 21.95 9.54
C LYS A 62 0.95 22.06 11.06
N GLU A 63 -0.11 22.63 11.61
CA GLU A 63 -0.35 22.85 13.03
C GLU A 63 -0.43 21.51 13.78
N VAL A 64 -1.18 20.55 13.21
CA VAL A 64 -1.28 19.18 13.76
C VAL A 64 0.07 18.49 13.69
N SER A 65 0.79 18.64 12.57
CA SER A 65 2.12 18.04 12.41
C SER A 65 3.14 18.61 13.41
N GLN A 66 3.01 19.88 13.78
CA GLN A 66 3.90 20.55 14.73
C GLN A 66 3.56 20.10 16.15
N ALA A 67 2.29 20.14 16.53
CA ALA A 67 1.84 19.67 17.85
C ALA A 67 2.18 18.20 18.10
N LEU A 68 2.09 17.34 17.07
CA LEU A 68 2.55 15.96 17.16
C LEU A 68 4.03 15.89 17.47
N ARG A 69 4.87 16.61 16.70
CA ARG A 69 6.33 16.65 16.89
C ARG A 69 6.72 17.16 18.27
N ASP A 70 6.05 18.20 18.76
CA ASP A 70 6.32 18.78 20.08
C ASP A 70 5.94 17.84 21.23
N SER A 71 5.03 16.88 20.99
CA SER A 71 4.63 15.87 21.97
C SER A 71 5.50 14.61 21.98
N LEU A 72 6.44 14.48 21.04
CA LEU A 72 7.25 13.26 20.92
C LEU A 72 8.36 13.24 21.96
N VAL A 73 8.32 12.27 22.87
CA VAL A 73 9.35 12.05 23.89
C VAL A 73 9.97 10.67 23.67
N PRO A 74 11.29 10.56 23.47
CA PRO A 74 11.97 9.28 23.38
C PRO A 74 11.79 8.48 24.66
N GLY A 75 11.31 7.25 24.54
CA GLY A 75 11.10 6.33 25.65
C GLY A 75 11.72 4.97 25.37
N GLU A 76 11.03 3.93 25.83
CA GLU A 76 11.46 2.53 25.77
C GLU A 76 11.68 2.01 24.34
N TYR A 77 12.50 0.98 24.24
CA TYR A 77 12.81 0.28 23.00
C TYR A 77 12.01 -1.02 22.87
N TYR A 78 11.74 -1.41 21.63
CA TYR A 78 11.04 -2.63 21.26
C TYR A 78 11.75 -3.24 20.07
N ALA A 79 11.70 -4.56 19.95
CA ALA A 79 12.25 -5.29 18.81
C ALA A 79 11.13 -6.10 18.16
N LYS A 80 10.91 -5.89 16.86
CA LYS A 80 9.84 -6.55 16.11
C LYS A 80 10.43 -7.34 14.94
N SER A 81 10.23 -8.65 14.90
CA SER A 81 10.45 -9.46 13.70
C SER A 81 9.13 -9.67 12.95
N LEU A 82 9.14 -10.49 11.89
CA LEU A 82 7.91 -10.90 11.22
C LEU A 82 7.06 -11.84 12.09
N THR A 83 7.69 -12.57 13.01
CA THR A 83 7.06 -13.60 13.82
C THR A 83 6.84 -13.15 15.27
N GLN A 84 7.63 -12.20 15.76
CA GLN A 84 7.69 -11.85 17.17
C GLN A 84 7.69 -10.34 17.43
N TYR A 85 7.21 -9.98 18.60
CA TYR A 85 7.28 -8.62 19.14
C TYR A 85 7.80 -8.70 20.58
N LEU A 86 8.95 -8.07 20.82
CA LEU A 86 9.70 -8.14 22.07
C LEU A 86 9.84 -6.75 22.70
N GLY A 87 9.89 -6.73 24.03
CA GLY A 87 10.05 -5.52 24.84
C GLY A 87 8.91 -5.32 25.84
N PRO A 88 8.93 -4.22 26.61
CA PRO A 88 9.87 -3.10 26.52
C PRO A 88 11.29 -3.41 26.98
N PHE A 89 12.26 -2.77 26.33
CA PHE A 89 13.66 -2.71 26.74
C PHE A 89 13.99 -1.29 27.22
N TYR A 90 14.74 -1.18 28.31
CA TYR A 90 15.21 0.12 28.84
C TYR A 90 16.26 0.78 27.93
N ASN A 91 17.11 -0.03 27.31
CA ASN A 91 18.17 0.41 26.41
C ASN A 91 17.98 -0.19 25.02
N MET A 92 18.72 0.32 24.04
CA MET A 92 18.70 -0.22 22.69
C MET A 92 19.12 -1.69 22.70
N PRO A 93 18.27 -2.63 22.26
CA PRO A 93 18.58 -4.05 22.29
C PRO A 93 19.71 -4.38 21.32
N THR A 94 20.60 -5.27 21.76
CA THR A 94 21.72 -5.79 20.96
C THR A 94 21.44 -7.20 20.47
N LYS A 95 22.29 -7.73 19.59
CA LYS A 95 22.09 -9.06 18.98
C LYS A 95 22.06 -10.18 20.01
N GLU A 96 22.78 -10.03 21.12
CA GLU A 96 22.89 -11.03 22.17
C GLU A 96 21.62 -11.12 23.04
N GLN A 97 20.80 -10.06 23.04
CA GLN A 97 19.55 -10.00 23.80
C GLN A 97 18.34 -10.49 23.00
N LEU A 98 18.51 -10.67 21.69
CA LEU A 98 17.45 -11.05 20.78
C LEU A 98 17.58 -12.54 20.41
N PRO A 99 16.44 -13.25 20.27
CA PRO A 99 16.47 -14.63 19.78
C PRO A 99 17.12 -14.73 18.40
N SER A 100 17.91 -15.78 18.19
CA SER A 100 18.60 -16.02 16.93
C SER A 100 17.67 -16.53 15.83
N GLY A 101 18.05 -16.29 14.58
CA GLY A 101 17.37 -16.85 13.40
C GLY A 101 16.31 -15.93 12.78
N ASP A 102 16.22 -14.69 13.27
CA ASP A 102 15.24 -13.71 12.81
C ASP A 102 15.89 -12.36 12.52
N THR A 103 15.17 -11.54 11.75
CA THR A 103 15.56 -10.15 11.55
C THR A 103 14.58 -9.22 12.27
N TYR A 104 15.11 -8.42 13.19
CA TYR A 104 14.36 -7.53 14.06
C TYR A 104 14.50 -6.08 13.64
N PHE A 105 13.38 -5.37 13.59
CA PHE A 105 13.30 -3.92 13.50
C PHE A 105 13.30 -3.33 14.90
N ILE A 106 14.22 -2.41 15.16
CA ILE A 106 14.35 -1.77 16.47
C ILE A 106 13.53 -0.49 16.47
N LEU A 107 12.55 -0.44 17.37
CA LEU A 107 11.55 0.62 17.47
C LEU A 107 11.72 1.32 18.80
N GLN A 108 11.84 2.64 18.78
CA GLN A 108 11.79 3.46 19.99
C GLN A 108 10.40 4.07 20.13
N SER A 109 9.77 3.91 21.30
CA SER A 109 8.50 4.57 21.60
C SER A 109 8.73 6.06 21.73
N MET A 110 7.97 6.86 21.00
CA MET A 110 8.05 8.33 21.01
C MET A 110 6.84 8.97 21.71
N GLY A 111 6.04 8.18 22.45
CA GLY A 111 4.79 8.63 23.06
C GLY A 111 3.54 8.09 22.37
N ARG A 112 2.42 8.80 22.54
CA ARG A 112 1.09 8.40 22.03
C ARG A 112 0.45 9.55 21.25
N HIS A 113 -0.23 9.20 20.18
CA HIS A 113 -1.07 10.14 19.45
C HIS A 113 -2.26 10.55 20.32
N ARG A 114 -2.46 11.87 20.50
CA ARG A 114 -3.46 12.40 21.46
C ARG A 114 -4.89 11.96 21.14
N GLU A 115 -5.26 11.95 19.87
CA GLU A 115 -6.64 11.66 19.46
C GLU A 115 -6.97 10.17 19.41
N THR A 116 -6.02 9.33 19.00
CA THR A 116 -6.26 7.89 18.74
C THR A 116 -5.72 6.99 19.83
N GLY A 117 -4.90 7.54 20.75
CA GLY A 117 -4.20 6.78 21.79
C GLY A 117 -3.11 5.84 21.28
N LYS A 118 -2.92 5.73 19.96
CA LYS A 118 -1.95 4.82 19.33
C LYS A 118 -0.52 5.24 19.68
N ARG A 119 0.35 4.25 19.92
CA ARG A 119 1.77 4.51 20.17
C ARG A 119 2.45 4.94 18.88
N ILE A 120 3.28 5.97 18.99
CA ILE A 120 4.13 6.44 17.90
C ILE A 120 5.50 5.81 18.11
N PHE A 121 6.04 5.22 17.05
CA PHE A 121 7.34 4.59 17.08
C PHE A 121 8.27 5.24 16.06
N ARG A 122 9.53 5.43 16.47
CA ARG A 122 10.64 5.75 15.59
C ARG A 122 11.38 4.47 15.26
N ASN A 123 11.55 4.18 13.98
CA ASN A 123 12.43 3.10 13.53
C ASN A 123 13.89 3.56 13.64
N LEU A 124 14.70 2.81 14.38
CA LEU A 124 16.13 3.11 14.58
C LEU A 124 17.04 2.29 13.66
N GLY A 125 16.55 1.18 13.13
CA GLY A 125 17.33 0.30 12.28
C GLY A 125 16.87 -1.15 12.35
N GLN A 126 17.68 -2.02 11.77
CA GLN A 126 17.42 -3.44 11.66
C GLN A 126 18.62 -4.23 12.17
N LEU A 127 18.35 -5.28 12.92
CA LEU A 127 19.35 -6.23 13.43
C LEU A 127 19.00 -7.62 12.91
N THR A 128 19.91 -8.23 12.17
CA THR A 128 19.86 -9.65 11.83
C THR A 128 20.72 -10.41 12.84
N VAL A 129 20.10 -11.41 13.48
CA VAL A 129 20.68 -12.22 14.56
C VAL A 129 20.70 -13.68 14.16
#